data_AF-A0A835X4P9-F1
#
_entry.id   AF-A0A835X4P9-F1
#
_cell.length_a   1.000
_cell.length_b   1.000
_cell.length_c   1.000
_cell.angle_alpha   90.00
_cell.angle_beta   90.00
_cell.angle_gamma   90.00
#
_symmetry.space_group_name_H-M   'P 1'
#
loop_
_entity.id
_entity.type
_entity.pdbx_description
1 polymer ?
#
loop_
_entity_poly.entity_id
_entity_poly.type
_entity_poly.pdbx_seq_one_letter_code
_entity_poly.pdbx_strand_id
1 'polypeptide(L)'
;MLAGPTEIGIIADNSADPNFVAADLITQAEHSTETFCFLITTSLSFAKLVNQTLKKKIKKSKRSNIVKKSLSKNGFIAVCKSNSDVIKLANKLAPEHLEIISKNQNKIAEKITTPGIVLIGKYAPASASDYLLGSNHILPTNKFGRVRGSLSVLDFVKLGTKVESSKSSLRKLSKSLEILTTAEGLPNHYEAVRSRLE
;
A
#
# COMPACT_ATOMS: atom_id res chain seq x y z
N MET A 1 5.87 -11.85 2.57
CA MET A 1 4.83 -10.88 2.97
C MET A 1 3.98 -11.55 4.04
N LEU A 2 3.62 -10.84 5.12
CA LEU A 2 2.69 -11.40 6.10
C LEU A 2 1.27 -11.32 5.52
N ALA A 3 0.51 -12.41 5.66
CA ALA A 3 -0.88 -12.41 5.28
C ALA A 3 -1.73 -11.67 6.32
N GLY A 4 -2.78 -11.03 5.86
CA GLY A 4 -3.78 -10.34 6.64
C GLY A 4 -5.11 -10.30 5.89
N PRO A 5 -6.18 -9.81 6.52
CA PRO A 5 -7.45 -9.64 5.82
C PRO A 5 -7.30 -8.70 4.63
N THR A 6 -8.04 -8.96 3.55
CA THR A 6 -8.02 -8.10 2.35
C THR A 6 -8.69 -6.76 2.62
N GLU A 7 -8.26 -5.73 1.92
CA GLU A 7 -8.68 -4.35 2.18
C GLU A 7 -8.96 -3.58 0.88
N ILE A 8 -9.99 -2.74 0.90
CA ILE A 8 -10.19 -1.69 -0.09
C ILE A 8 -10.51 -0.35 0.59
N GLY A 9 -9.78 0.67 0.20
CA GLY A 9 -10.09 2.06 0.49
C GLY A 9 -10.52 2.79 -0.76
N ILE A 10 -11.54 3.64 -0.67
CA ILE A 10 -11.95 4.51 -1.76
C ILE A 10 -11.93 5.96 -1.26
N ILE A 11 -11.19 6.83 -1.94
CA ILE A 11 -11.29 8.29 -1.79
C ILE A 11 -12.25 8.79 -2.86
N ALA A 12 -13.36 9.41 -2.46
CA ALA A 12 -14.30 9.97 -3.43
C ALA A 12 -14.95 11.29 -2.98
N ASP A 13 -15.31 12.12 -3.96
CA ASP A 13 -16.03 13.39 -3.75
C ASP A 13 -17.38 13.41 -4.49
N ASN A 14 -18.10 14.54 -4.45
CA ASN A 14 -19.41 14.69 -5.07
C ASN A 14 -19.45 14.51 -6.59
N SER A 15 -18.29 14.46 -7.28
CA SER A 15 -18.22 14.18 -8.71
C SER A 15 -18.24 12.70 -9.05
N ALA A 16 -18.03 11.82 -8.06
CA ALA A 16 -18.12 10.37 -8.24
C ALA A 16 -19.57 9.89 -8.34
N ASP A 17 -19.80 8.84 -9.12
CA ASP A 17 -21.09 8.13 -9.11
C ASP A 17 -21.14 7.21 -7.88
N PRO A 18 -22.13 7.38 -6.97
CA PRO A 18 -22.28 6.49 -5.81
C PRO A 18 -22.51 5.03 -6.19
N ASN A 19 -22.95 4.73 -7.42
CA ASN A 19 -23.10 3.37 -7.92
C ASN A 19 -21.78 2.67 -8.16
N PHE A 20 -20.75 3.40 -8.60
CA PHE A 20 -19.41 2.86 -8.81
C PHE A 20 -18.78 2.56 -7.45
N VAL A 21 -18.70 3.57 -6.56
CA VAL A 21 -18.17 3.42 -5.20
C VAL A 21 -18.85 2.27 -4.45
N ALA A 22 -20.18 2.16 -4.52
CA ALA A 22 -20.90 1.08 -3.86
C ALA A 22 -20.68 -0.29 -4.52
N ALA A 23 -20.41 -0.36 -5.83
CA ALA A 23 -20.07 -1.61 -6.49
C ALA A 23 -18.67 -2.08 -6.07
N ASP A 24 -17.68 -1.19 -6.08
CA ASP A 24 -16.28 -1.53 -5.75
C ASP A 24 -16.13 -1.96 -4.28
N LEU A 25 -16.83 -1.31 -3.35
CA LEU A 25 -16.89 -1.75 -1.95
C LEU A 25 -17.51 -3.15 -1.80
N ILE A 26 -18.52 -3.49 -2.62
CA ILE A 26 -19.18 -4.80 -2.59
C ILE A 26 -18.27 -5.88 -3.18
N THR A 27 -17.55 -5.56 -4.27
CA THR A 27 -16.59 -6.48 -4.90
C THR A 27 -15.56 -6.94 -3.89
N GLN A 28 -14.91 -6.05 -3.14
CA GLN A 28 -13.95 -6.48 -2.13
C GLN A 28 -14.63 -7.23 -0.97
N ALA A 29 -15.77 -6.72 -0.48
CA ALA A 29 -16.48 -7.30 0.66
C ALA A 29 -16.99 -8.73 0.42
N GLU A 30 -17.07 -9.18 -0.84
CA GLU A 30 -17.50 -10.55 -1.15
C GLU A 30 -16.40 -11.59 -0.95
N HIS A 31 -15.13 -11.18 -0.86
CA HIS A 31 -13.98 -12.08 -0.65
C HIS A 31 -14.08 -12.84 0.67
N SER A 32 -14.29 -12.14 1.79
CA SER A 32 -14.31 -12.73 3.13
C SER A 32 -15.11 -11.89 4.11
N THR A 33 -15.63 -12.51 5.18
CA THR A 33 -16.27 -11.79 6.28
C THR A 33 -15.29 -10.94 7.11
N GLU A 34 -13.99 -11.17 6.93
CA GLU A 34 -12.92 -10.41 7.60
C GLU A 34 -12.38 -9.25 6.75
N THR A 35 -12.84 -9.09 5.51
CA THR A 35 -12.42 -8.00 4.64
C THR A 35 -12.75 -6.64 5.24
N PHE A 36 -11.83 -5.67 5.13
CA PHE A 36 -12.02 -4.27 5.49
C PHE A 36 -12.33 -3.42 4.26
N CYS A 37 -13.45 -2.71 4.27
CA CYS A 37 -13.84 -1.81 3.18
C CYS A 37 -14.14 -0.42 3.72
N PHE A 38 -13.59 0.64 3.13
CA PHE A 38 -13.90 1.98 3.59
C PHE A 38 -13.98 3.03 2.49
N LEU A 39 -14.84 4.02 2.73
CA LEU A 39 -14.93 5.24 1.94
C LEU A 39 -14.39 6.41 2.76
N ILE A 40 -13.53 7.23 2.16
CA ILE A 40 -13.09 8.51 2.71
C ILE A 40 -13.61 9.62 1.79
N THR A 41 -14.32 10.59 2.36
CA THR A 41 -14.87 11.72 1.62
C THR A 41 -14.89 12.98 2.49
N THR A 42 -14.98 14.16 1.88
CA THR A 42 -15.24 15.42 2.62
C THR A 42 -16.73 15.76 2.70
N SER A 43 -17.59 14.94 2.07
CA SER A 43 -18.99 15.26 1.85
C SER A 43 -19.93 14.32 2.60
N LEU A 44 -20.60 14.85 3.62
CA LEU A 44 -21.59 14.10 4.38
C LEU A 44 -22.80 13.68 3.53
N SER A 45 -23.21 14.52 2.57
CA SER A 45 -24.32 14.19 1.66
C SER A 45 -23.94 13.04 0.73
N PHE A 46 -22.72 13.07 0.17
CA PHE A 46 -22.21 11.98 -0.66
C PHE A 46 -22.05 10.67 0.13
N ALA A 47 -21.51 10.74 1.36
CA ALA A 47 -21.42 9.60 2.27
C ALA A 47 -22.79 8.94 2.52
N LYS A 48 -23.83 9.75 2.80
CA LYS A 48 -25.20 9.25 2.97
C LYS A 48 -25.73 8.59 1.71
N LEU A 49 -25.47 9.18 0.54
CA LEU A 49 -25.89 8.65 -0.76
C LEU A 49 -25.25 7.30 -1.05
N VAL A 50 -23.92 7.16 -0.87
CA VAL A 50 -23.22 5.87 -1.03
C VAL A 50 -23.78 4.82 -0.07
N ASN A 51 -24.01 5.16 1.20
CA ASN A 51 -24.58 4.22 2.17
C ASN A 51 -25.98 3.74 1.77
N GLN A 52 -26.83 4.63 1.25
CA GLN A 52 -28.14 4.25 0.73
C GLN A 52 -28.02 3.33 -0.50
N THR A 53 -27.11 3.63 -1.42
CA THR A 53 -26.84 2.82 -2.61
C THR A 53 -26.31 1.43 -2.25
N LEU A 54 -25.39 1.34 -1.29
CA LEU A 54 -24.90 0.07 -0.72
C LEU A 54 -26.06 -0.78 -0.19
N LYS A 55 -26.93 -0.21 0.66
CA LYS A 55 -28.10 -0.94 1.19
C LYS A 55 -29.01 -1.51 0.10
N LYS A 56 -29.16 -0.81 -1.03
CA LYS A 56 -29.95 -1.29 -2.18
C LYS A 56 -29.21 -2.38 -2.96
N LYS A 57 -27.90 -2.21 -3.23
CA LYS A 57 -27.10 -3.16 -4.01
C LYS A 57 -26.82 -4.47 -3.27
N ILE A 58 -26.57 -4.43 -1.96
CA ILE A 58 -26.32 -5.62 -1.14
C ILE A 58 -27.49 -6.61 -1.24
N LYS A 59 -28.75 -6.12 -1.27
CA LYS A 59 -29.94 -6.98 -1.42
C LYS A 59 -29.97 -7.75 -2.74
N LYS A 60 -29.29 -7.26 -3.78
CA LYS A 60 -29.21 -7.87 -5.11
C LYS A 60 -27.94 -8.69 -5.33
N SER A 61 -26.98 -8.64 -4.39
CA SER A 61 -25.72 -9.38 -4.51
C SER A 61 -25.96 -10.88 -4.31
N LYS A 62 -25.35 -11.71 -5.18
CA LYS A 62 -25.39 -13.18 -5.05
C LYS A 62 -24.75 -13.66 -3.73
N ARG A 63 -23.72 -12.96 -3.24
CA ARG A 63 -23.00 -13.26 -1.99
C ARG A 63 -23.40 -12.32 -0.85
N SER A 64 -24.66 -11.85 -0.84
CA SER A 64 -25.17 -10.84 0.09
C SER A 64 -24.90 -11.13 1.57
N ASN A 65 -24.94 -12.39 2.01
CA ASN A 65 -24.65 -12.77 3.39
C ASN A 65 -23.21 -12.44 3.81
N ILE A 66 -22.23 -12.76 2.94
CA ILE A 66 -20.80 -12.49 3.21
C ILE A 66 -20.54 -10.99 3.17
N VAL A 67 -21.03 -10.33 2.11
CA VAL A 67 -20.90 -8.88 1.92
C VAL A 67 -21.47 -8.11 3.12
N LYS A 68 -22.68 -8.47 3.56
CA LYS A 68 -23.32 -7.83 4.71
C LYS A 68 -22.50 -8.01 5.98
N LYS A 69 -21.98 -9.21 6.23
CA LYS A 69 -21.18 -9.50 7.43
C LYS A 69 -19.85 -8.73 7.41
N SER A 70 -19.12 -8.75 6.31
CA SER A 70 -17.89 -7.98 6.11
C SER A 70 -18.12 -6.48 6.37
N LEU A 71 -19.07 -5.87 5.65
CA LEU A 71 -19.33 -4.43 5.77
C LEU A 71 -19.86 -4.05 7.15
N SER A 72 -20.66 -4.89 7.80
CA SER A 72 -21.16 -4.60 9.16
C SER A 72 -20.08 -4.68 10.24
N LYS A 73 -19.09 -5.55 10.07
CA LYS A 73 -18.04 -5.81 11.06
C LYS A 73 -16.88 -4.84 10.90
N ASN A 74 -16.47 -4.60 9.65
CA ASN A 74 -15.20 -3.97 9.30
C ASN A 74 -15.36 -2.76 8.37
N GLY A 75 -16.58 -2.47 7.91
CA GLY A 75 -16.86 -1.39 6.98
C GLY A 75 -17.07 -0.05 7.67
N PHE A 76 -16.54 1.04 7.10
CA PHE A 76 -16.84 2.39 7.57
C PHE A 76 -16.80 3.46 6.48
N ILE A 77 -17.45 4.59 6.75
CA ILE A 77 -17.35 5.80 5.93
C ILE A 77 -16.78 6.92 6.81
N ALA A 78 -15.62 7.44 6.43
CA ALA A 78 -14.98 8.57 7.09
C ALA A 78 -15.33 9.87 6.36
N VAL A 79 -15.99 10.79 7.07
CA VAL A 79 -16.26 12.16 6.58
C VAL A 79 -15.23 13.11 7.17
N CYS A 80 -14.28 13.53 6.35
CA CYS A 80 -13.17 14.41 6.71
C CYS A 80 -13.53 15.89 6.54
N LYS A 81 -12.83 16.78 7.25
CA LYS A 81 -13.04 18.23 7.14
C LYS A 81 -12.36 18.84 5.91
N SER A 82 -11.29 18.21 5.43
CA SER A 82 -10.48 18.74 4.33
C SER A 82 -9.84 17.62 3.50
N ASN A 83 -9.41 17.95 2.26
CA ASN A 83 -8.64 17.03 1.43
C ASN A 83 -7.30 16.63 2.07
N SER A 84 -6.72 17.49 2.90
CA SER A 84 -5.50 17.17 3.67
C SER A 84 -5.77 16.03 4.65
N ASP A 85 -6.91 16.08 5.35
CA ASP A 85 -7.29 15.02 6.29
C ASP A 85 -7.61 13.70 5.58
N VAL A 86 -8.22 13.76 4.39
CA VAL A 86 -8.45 12.60 3.53
C VAL A 86 -7.13 11.89 3.21
N ILE A 87 -6.14 12.63 2.72
CA ILE A 87 -4.81 12.11 2.37
C ILE A 87 -4.11 11.55 3.59
N LYS A 88 -4.09 12.29 4.70
CA LYS A 88 -3.48 11.85 5.96
C LYS A 88 -4.11 10.55 6.45
N LEU A 89 -5.43 10.43 6.39
CA LEU A 89 -6.13 9.22 6.82
C LEU A 89 -5.83 8.04 5.88
N ALA A 90 -5.87 8.23 4.57
CA ALA A 90 -5.53 7.19 3.60
C ALA A 90 -4.10 6.65 3.79
N ASN A 91 -3.12 7.56 3.96
CA ASN A 91 -1.73 7.15 4.23
C ASN A 91 -1.58 6.47 5.61
N LYS A 92 -2.38 6.87 6.60
CA LYS A 92 -2.40 6.20 7.92
C LYS A 92 -3.05 4.82 7.83
N LEU A 93 -4.05 4.62 6.99
CA LEU A 93 -4.69 3.32 6.81
C LEU A 93 -3.85 2.38 5.97
N ALA A 94 -3.12 2.89 4.96
CA ALA A 94 -2.23 2.11 4.11
C ALA A 94 -2.87 0.80 3.60
N PRO A 95 -4.04 0.89 2.95
CA PRO A 95 -4.80 -0.29 2.53
C PRO A 95 -4.06 -1.07 1.44
N GLU A 96 -4.47 -2.32 1.27
CA GLU A 96 -4.08 -3.15 0.14
C GLU A 96 -4.39 -2.47 -1.20
N HIS A 97 -5.66 -2.14 -1.44
CA HIS A 97 -6.12 -1.36 -2.59
C HIS A 97 -6.57 0.04 -2.17
N LEU A 98 -6.15 1.08 -2.90
CA LEU A 98 -6.73 2.42 -2.78
C LEU A 98 -7.23 2.94 -4.12
N GLU A 99 -8.53 3.17 -4.24
CA GLU A 99 -9.13 3.87 -5.36
C GLU A 99 -9.27 5.37 -5.09
N ILE A 100 -9.08 6.19 -6.12
CA ILE A 100 -9.24 7.65 -6.06
C ILE A 100 -10.20 8.08 -7.17
N ILE A 101 -11.44 8.41 -6.80
CA ILE A 101 -12.52 8.82 -7.70
C ILE A 101 -12.94 10.25 -7.33
N SER A 102 -12.20 11.23 -7.83
CA SER A 102 -12.40 12.65 -7.48
C SER A 102 -12.08 13.55 -8.67
N LYS A 103 -12.67 14.75 -8.69
CA LYS A 103 -12.34 15.79 -9.68
C LYS A 103 -10.84 16.14 -9.68
N ASN A 104 -10.16 16.03 -8.52
CA ASN A 104 -8.74 16.34 -8.36
C ASN A 104 -7.88 15.08 -8.15
N GLN A 105 -8.27 13.94 -8.73
CA GLN A 105 -7.65 12.63 -8.50
C GLN A 105 -6.10 12.64 -8.60
N ASN A 106 -5.52 13.30 -9.60
CA ASN A 106 -4.06 13.32 -9.78
C ASN A 106 -3.34 14.04 -8.63
N LYS A 107 -3.87 15.19 -8.16
CA LYS A 107 -3.30 15.94 -7.03
C LYS A 107 -3.39 15.19 -5.70
N ILE A 108 -4.40 14.34 -5.55
CA ILE A 108 -4.53 13.46 -4.39
C ILE A 108 -3.50 12.34 -4.51
N ALA A 109 -3.44 11.67 -5.67
CA ALA A 109 -2.55 10.55 -5.93
C ALA A 109 -1.07 10.90 -5.70
N GLU A 110 -0.61 12.09 -6.12
CA GLU A 110 0.75 12.59 -5.87
C GLU A 110 1.17 12.58 -4.39
N LYS A 111 0.20 12.62 -3.47
CA LYS A 111 0.44 12.69 -2.01
C LYS A 111 0.16 11.37 -1.30
N ILE A 112 -0.28 10.35 -2.02
CA ILE A 112 -0.53 9.01 -1.49
C ILE A 112 0.76 8.18 -1.66
N THR A 113 1.23 7.56 -0.58
CA THR A 113 2.55 6.90 -0.57
C THR A 113 2.56 5.50 0.04
N THR A 114 1.48 5.07 0.66
CA THR A 114 1.47 3.85 1.50
C THR A 114 0.53 2.72 1.10
N PRO A 115 -0.44 2.83 0.17
CA PRO A 115 -1.22 1.67 -0.25
C PRO A 115 -0.38 0.62 -0.98
N GLY A 116 -0.86 -0.62 -1.04
CA GLY A 116 -0.25 -1.66 -1.86
C GLY A 116 -0.30 -1.32 -3.36
N ILE A 117 -1.44 -0.78 -3.79
CA ILE A 117 -1.64 -0.21 -5.13
C ILE A 117 -2.59 1.01 -5.07
N VAL A 118 -2.38 1.97 -5.98
CA VAL A 118 -3.25 3.14 -6.16
C VAL A 118 -3.92 3.08 -7.52
N LEU A 119 -5.24 3.15 -7.53
CA LEU A 119 -6.08 3.07 -8.73
C LEU A 119 -6.76 4.42 -8.95
N ILE A 120 -6.51 5.05 -10.10
CA ILE A 120 -6.81 6.46 -10.31
C ILE A 120 -7.94 6.63 -11.33
N GLY A 121 -9.05 7.18 -10.87
CA GLY A 121 -10.20 7.55 -11.68
C GLY A 121 -11.27 6.47 -11.82
N LYS A 122 -12.45 6.90 -12.28
CA LYS A 122 -13.68 6.09 -12.33
C LYS A 122 -13.64 4.86 -13.25
N TYR A 123 -12.58 4.69 -14.04
CA TYR A 123 -12.41 3.57 -14.98
C TYR A 123 -11.25 2.64 -14.60
N ALA A 124 -10.77 2.75 -13.36
CA ALA A 124 -9.77 1.85 -12.79
C ALA A 124 -10.31 1.13 -11.54
N PRO A 125 -11.39 0.32 -11.66
CA PRO A 125 -11.89 -0.44 -10.51
C PRO A 125 -10.88 -1.53 -10.12
N ALA A 126 -10.82 -1.88 -8.83
CA ALA A 126 -9.94 -2.93 -8.32
C ALA A 126 -10.07 -4.25 -9.10
N SER A 127 -11.28 -4.65 -9.44
CA SER A 127 -11.53 -5.85 -10.25
C SER A 127 -10.80 -5.83 -11.60
N ALA A 128 -10.74 -4.70 -12.30
CA ALA A 128 -9.99 -4.64 -13.55
C ALA A 128 -8.48 -4.76 -13.30
N SER A 129 -7.99 -4.14 -12.22
CA SER A 129 -6.59 -4.25 -11.77
C SER A 129 -6.21 -5.69 -11.42
N ASP A 130 -7.12 -6.41 -10.75
CA ASP A 130 -6.89 -7.77 -10.28
C ASP A 130 -6.71 -8.78 -11.41
N TYR A 131 -7.26 -8.49 -12.58
CA TYR A 131 -7.32 -9.45 -13.68
C TYR A 131 -6.63 -8.99 -14.96
N LEU A 132 -6.84 -7.75 -15.42
CA LEU A 132 -6.59 -7.38 -16.83
C LEU A 132 -5.86 -6.06 -17.07
N LEU A 133 -5.68 -5.18 -16.07
CA LEU A 133 -4.91 -3.94 -16.26
C LEU A 133 -3.39 -4.14 -16.19
N GLY A 134 -2.92 -5.38 -15.95
CA GLY A 134 -1.49 -5.74 -15.98
C GLY A 134 -0.72 -5.50 -14.68
N SER A 135 -1.38 -5.03 -13.62
CA SER A 135 -0.81 -5.02 -12.27
C SER A 135 -0.79 -6.42 -11.65
N ASN A 136 0.03 -6.60 -10.60
CA ASN A 136 0.00 -7.82 -9.80
C ASN A 136 -0.95 -7.65 -8.60
N HIS A 137 -1.88 -8.60 -8.41
CA HIS A 137 -2.86 -8.57 -7.32
C HIS A 137 -2.35 -9.19 -6.01
N ILE A 138 -1.09 -9.66 -5.96
CA ILE A 138 -0.46 -10.07 -4.72
C ILE A 138 0.05 -8.80 -4.03
N LEU A 139 -0.77 -8.29 -3.12
CA LEU A 139 -0.59 -7.00 -2.49
C LEU A 139 -0.40 -7.11 -0.96
N PRO A 140 0.33 -6.17 -0.36
CA PRO A 140 0.49 -6.11 1.09
C PRO A 140 -0.82 -5.70 1.78
N THR A 141 -1.26 -6.52 2.71
CA THR A 141 -2.43 -6.26 3.58
C THR A 141 -1.99 -5.81 4.97
N ASN A 142 -2.95 -5.45 5.83
CA ASN A 142 -2.75 -5.08 7.23
C ASN A 142 -1.72 -3.97 7.44
N LYS A 143 -1.87 -2.86 6.68
CA LYS A 143 -0.99 -1.68 6.69
C LYS A 143 0.44 -1.92 6.17
N PHE A 144 0.73 -3.12 5.65
CA PHE A 144 2.07 -3.46 5.20
C PHE A 144 2.47 -2.74 3.90
N GLY A 145 1.51 -2.08 3.24
CA GLY A 145 1.77 -1.13 2.15
C GLY A 145 2.73 0.01 2.53
N ARG A 146 2.86 0.32 3.83
CA ARG A 146 3.87 1.29 4.34
C ARG A 146 5.32 0.85 4.14
N VAL A 147 5.54 -0.45 3.95
CA VAL A 147 6.88 -1.06 3.91
C VAL A 147 7.23 -1.53 2.50
N ARG A 148 6.22 -1.92 1.71
CA ARG A 148 6.42 -2.42 0.33
C ARG A 148 5.19 -2.13 -0.52
N GLY A 149 5.36 -2.14 -1.84
CA GLY A 149 4.26 -2.17 -2.80
C GLY A 149 3.85 -3.60 -3.18
N SER A 150 3.07 -3.67 -4.26
CA SER A 150 2.71 -4.90 -4.97
C SER A 150 3.91 -5.82 -5.25
N LEU A 151 3.66 -7.13 -5.32
CA LEU A 151 4.63 -8.10 -5.80
C LEU A 151 5.17 -7.69 -7.19
N SER A 152 6.49 -7.71 -7.32
CA SER A 152 7.20 -7.28 -8.53
C SER A 152 8.24 -8.31 -8.96
N VAL A 153 8.81 -8.13 -10.15
CA VAL A 153 9.94 -8.94 -10.62
C VAL A 153 11.14 -8.86 -9.67
N LEU A 154 11.29 -7.77 -8.91
CA LEU A 154 12.38 -7.60 -7.95
C LEU A 154 12.25 -8.57 -6.76
N ASP A 155 11.05 -9.04 -6.43
CA ASP A 155 10.83 -10.06 -5.40
C ASP A 155 11.40 -11.43 -5.81
N PHE A 156 11.69 -11.64 -7.10
CA PHE A 156 12.29 -12.85 -7.65
C PHE A 156 13.78 -12.67 -8.00
N VAL A 157 14.35 -11.50 -7.71
CA VAL A 157 15.76 -11.20 -7.93
C VAL A 157 16.52 -11.20 -6.61
N LYS A 158 17.69 -11.84 -6.59
CA LYS A 158 18.66 -11.71 -5.51
C LYS A 158 19.82 -10.84 -5.96
N LEU A 159 20.10 -9.75 -5.23
CA LEU A 159 21.30 -8.95 -5.45
C LEU A 159 22.52 -9.67 -4.88
N GLY A 160 23.45 -10.06 -5.76
CA GLY A 160 24.74 -10.64 -5.40
C GLY A 160 25.85 -9.61 -5.56
N THR A 161 26.51 -9.24 -4.47
CA THR A 161 27.65 -8.30 -4.49
C THR A 161 28.96 -9.07 -4.42
N LYS A 162 29.89 -8.75 -5.32
CA LYS A 162 31.27 -9.23 -5.30
C LYS A 162 32.20 -8.03 -5.21
N VAL A 163 33.21 -8.11 -4.35
CA VAL A 163 34.21 -7.05 -4.18
C VAL A 163 35.58 -7.67 -4.40
N GLU A 164 36.34 -7.07 -5.30
CA GLU A 164 37.75 -7.35 -5.51
C GLU A 164 38.57 -6.14 -5.06
N SER A 165 39.73 -6.39 -4.47
CA SER A 165 40.64 -5.34 -4.03
C SER A 165 42.08 -5.75 -4.37
N SER A 166 42.94 -4.75 -4.49
CA SER A 166 44.36 -4.94 -4.74
C SER A 166 45.19 -4.58 -3.51
N LYS A 167 46.43 -5.06 -3.45
CA LYS A 167 47.38 -4.67 -2.39
C LYS A 167 47.54 -3.14 -2.33
N SER A 168 47.55 -2.43 -3.47
CA SER A 168 47.67 -0.97 -3.50
C SER A 168 46.42 -0.26 -2.95
N SER A 169 45.21 -0.78 -3.24
CA SER A 169 43.97 -0.29 -2.63
C SER A 169 43.99 -0.48 -1.11
N LEU A 170 44.42 -1.64 -0.62
CA LEU A 170 44.56 -1.89 0.82
C LEU A 170 45.58 -0.94 1.47
N ARG A 171 46.71 -0.66 0.82
CA ARG A 171 47.70 0.32 1.34
C ARG A 171 47.08 1.70 1.53
N LYS A 172 46.26 2.16 0.57
CA LYS A 172 45.56 3.46 0.67
C LYS A 172 44.56 3.52 1.81
N LEU A 173 43.90 2.40 2.11
CA LEU A 173 42.87 2.31 3.16
C LEU A 173 43.43 1.99 4.55
N SER A 174 44.65 1.47 4.64
CA SER A 174 45.26 0.92 5.87
C SER A 174 45.09 1.83 7.08
N LYS A 175 45.49 3.11 6.95
CA LYS A 175 45.45 4.06 8.06
C LYS A 175 44.02 4.32 8.55
N SER A 176 43.06 4.45 7.62
CA SER A 176 41.65 4.63 7.97
C SER A 176 41.08 3.38 8.63
N LEU A 177 41.46 2.19 8.16
CA LEU A 177 41.03 0.92 8.75
C LEU A 177 41.58 0.74 10.17
N GLU A 178 42.83 1.08 10.42
CA GLU A 178 43.41 1.09 11.77
C GLU A 178 42.63 2.01 12.71
N ILE A 179 42.38 3.25 12.30
CA ILE A 179 41.65 4.24 13.12
C ILE A 179 40.23 3.75 13.43
N LEU A 180 39.47 3.31 12.41
CA LEU A 180 38.09 2.86 12.59
C LEU A 180 38.01 1.63 13.49
N THR A 181 38.81 0.61 13.20
CA THR A 181 38.76 -0.65 13.96
C THR A 181 39.29 -0.49 15.38
N THR A 182 40.24 0.42 15.62
CA THR A 182 40.68 0.78 16.98
C THR A 182 39.57 1.49 17.75
N ALA A 183 38.90 2.46 17.12
CA ALA A 183 37.79 3.18 17.74
C ALA A 183 36.60 2.26 18.08
N GLU A 184 36.38 1.21 17.28
CA GLU A 184 35.37 0.18 17.53
C GLU A 184 35.82 -0.89 18.54
N GLY A 185 37.09 -0.88 18.99
CA GLY A 185 37.64 -1.90 19.89
C GLY A 185 37.83 -3.27 19.23
N LEU A 186 38.03 -3.30 17.91
CA LEU A 186 38.14 -4.51 17.08
C LEU A 186 39.55 -4.66 16.43
N PRO A 187 40.64 -4.75 17.21
CA PRO A 187 42.01 -4.67 16.68
C PRO A 187 42.34 -5.74 15.62
N ASN A 188 41.79 -6.95 15.75
CA ASN A 188 42.02 -8.04 14.79
C ASN A 188 41.47 -7.74 13.37
N HIS A 189 40.53 -6.81 13.22
CA HIS A 189 40.04 -6.39 11.90
C HIS A 189 41.13 -5.63 11.13
N TYR A 190 41.88 -4.75 11.80
CA TYR A 190 43.04 -4.10 11.19
C TYR A 190 44.17 -5.11 10.95
N GLU A 191 44.42 -6.01 11.89
CA GLU A 191 45.46 -7.04 11.72
C GLU A 191 45.26 -7.89 10.46
N ALA A 192 44.02 -8.22 10.11
CA ALA A 192 43.71 -8.92 8.86
C ALA A 192 44.14 -8.12 7.60
N VAL A 193 44.08 -6.79 7.66
CA VAL A 193 44.54 -5.91 6.57
C VAL A 193 46.06 -5.78 6.61
N ARG A 194 46.62 -5.54 7.81
CA ARG A 194 48.05 -5.36 8.05
C ARG A 194 48.85 -6.57 7.53
N SER A 195 48.41 -7.79 7.82
CA SER A 195 49.11 -9.02 7.38
C SER A 195 49.17 -9.23 5.86
N ARG A 196 48.30 -8.56 5.09
CA ARG A 196 48.33 -8.59 3.62
C ARG A 196 49.23 -7.50 3.03
N LEU A 197 49.62 -6.51 3.84
CA LEU A 197 50.46 -5.38 3.45
C LEU A 197 51.93 -5.58 3.78
N GLU A 198 52.21 -6.40 4.78
CA GLU A 198 53.50 -7.10 4.98
C GLU A 198 53.96 -7.76 3.66
#